data_AF-A0A924I4N2-F1
#
_entry.id   AF-A0A924I4N2-F1
#
_cell.length_a   1.000
_cell.length_b   1.000
_cell.length_c   1.000
_cell.angle_alpha   90.00
_cell.angle_beta   90.00
_cell.angle_gamma   90.00
#
_symmetry.space_group_name_H-M   'P 1'
#
loop_
_entity.id
_entity.type
_entity.pdbx_description
1 polymer ?
#
loop_
_entity_poly.entity_id
_entity_poly.type
_entity_poly.pdbx_seq_one_letter_code
_entity_poly.pdbx_strand_id
1 'polypeptide(L)'
;LQFRYLWVTTARGLEVLDVSKLDRPVPVPGAIIPIADARKVYVARTYAYVAAKGEGLVIVDIKKPEAPAIYMRYTADGKLDDAEDVIIGSTNASLFAYVADGANGMKVLQLMSPDSQPNFYGFSAPPKPELIAFARTRQPALAMSKGLDRDRAVDESGNQIAILGRLGARPFNRAEMEKMFIGADGQVWKVDDTVNMANWSPRR
;
A
#
# COMPACT_ATOMS: atom_id res chain seq x y z
N LEU A 1 1.67 -7.55 1.17
CA LEU A 1 2.30 -8.06 -0.07
C LEU A 1 1.98 -7.10 -1.20
N GLN A 2 2.98 -6.65 -1.95
CA GLN A 2 2.80 -5.91 -3.18
C GLN A 2 3.59 -6.59 -4.28
N PHE A 3 2.89 -7.19 -5.24
CA PHE A 3 3.50 -8.01 -6.28
C PHE A 3 4.44 -9.07 -5.65
N ARG A 4 5.74 -9.01 -5.94
CA ARG A 4 6.77 -9.94 -5.43
C ARG A 4 7.44 -9.50 -4.12
N TYR A 5 7.02 -8.38 -3.53
CA TYR A 5 7.63 -7.83 -2.32
C TYR A 5 6.69 -7.91 -1.13
N LEU A 6 7.12 -8.65 -0.10
CA LEU A 6 6.43 -8.74 1.17
C LEU A 6 7.02 -7.71 2.14
N TRP A 7 6.15 -6.82 2.61
CA TRP A 7 6.46 -5.79 3.60
C TRP A 7 6.11 -6.32 4.98
N VAL A 8 7.07 -6.31 5.91
CA VAL A 8 6.94 -6.91 7.24
C VAL A 8 7.37 -5.92 8.29
N THR A 9 6.58 -5.76 9.35
CA THR A 9 6.97 -5.00 10.53
C THR A 9 7.67 -5.91 11.53
N THR A 10 8.81 -5.46 12.05
CA THR A 10 9.64 -6.16 13.03
C THR A 10 10.06 -5.19 14.13
N ALA A 11 10.78 -5.68 15.15
CA ALA A 11 11.38 -4.83 16.17
C ALA A 11 12.41 -3.81 15.62
N ARG A 12 12.83 -3.93 14.35
CA ARG A 12 13.74 -2.99 13.69
C ARG A 12 13.02 -1.94 12.85
N GLY A 13 11.71 -2.08 12.64
CA GLY A 13 10.90 -1.20 11.80
C GLY A 13 10.22 -1.95 10.66
N LEU A 14 10.25 -1.38 9.45
CA LEU A 14 9.64 -1.97 8.25
C LEU A 14 10.73 -2.60 7.37
N GLU A 15 10.60 -3.90 7.09
CA GLU A 15 11.53 -4.69 6.28
C GLU A 15 10.87 -5.23 5.01
N VAL A 16 11.70 -5.52 4.00
CA VAL A 16 11.25 -6.06 2.72
C VAL A 16 11.83 -7.46 2.48
N LEU A 17 10.96 -8.40 2.13
CA LEU A 17 11.34 -9.71 1.63
C LEU A 17 10.95 -9.83 0.15
N ASP A 18 11.86 -10.32 -0.67
CA ASP A 18 11.56 -10.83 -2.00
C ASP A 18 10.91 -12.21 -1.87
N VAL A 19 9.67 -12.30 -2.34
CA VAL A 19 8.86 -13.53 -2.33
C VAL A 19 8.55 -14.00 -3.76
N SER A 20 9.45 -13.71 -4.72
CA SER A 20 9.38 -14.28 -6.08
C SER A 20 9.30 -15.82 -6.05
N LYS A 21 9.87 -16.44 -5.01
CA LYS A 21 9.64 -17.84 -4.64
C LYS A 21 8.95 -17.90 -3.28
N LEU A 22 7.64 -18.18 -3.27
CA LEU A 22 6.80 -18.16 -2.05
C LEU A 22 7.25 -19.16 -0.98
N ASP A 23 7.85 -20.28 -1.39
CA ASP A 23 8.40 -21.32 -0.51
C ASP A 23 9.79 -20.96 0.03
N ARG A 24 10.43 -19.92 -0.52
CA ARG A 24 11.74 -19.44 -0.10
C ARG A 24 11.85 -17.90 -0.15
N PRO A 25 11.15 -17.19 0.76
CA PRO A 25 11.33 -15.75 0.94
C PRO A 25 12.78 -15.37 1.24
N VAL A 26 13.28 -14.30 0.64
CA VAL A 26 14.66 -13.81 0.85
C VAL A 26 14.62 -12.35 1.29
N PRO A 27 15.29 -11.95 2.39
CA PRO A 27 15.42 -10.54 2.75
C PRO A 27 16.10 -9.73 1.65
N VAL A 28 15.57 -8.55 1.36
CA VAL A 28 16.19 -7.61 0.43
C VAL A 28 17.25 -6.80 1.19
N PRO A 29 18.55 -6.96 0.89
CA PRO A 29 19.60 -6.29 1.65
C PRO A 29 19.46 -4.77 1.59
N GLY A 30 19.53 -4.11 2.74
CA GLY A 30 19.44 -2.64 2.84
C GLY A 30 18.02 -2.07 2.75
N ALA A 31 17.00 -2.86 2.41
CA ALA A 31 15.61 -2.42 2.37
C ALA A 31 14.94 -2.51 3.75
N ILE A 32 15.45 -1.70 4.69
CA ILE A 32 14.95 -1.59 6.06
C ILE A 32 14.73 -0.12 6.38
N ILE A 33 13.51 0.19 6.84
CA ILE A 33 13.16 1.52 7.35
C ILE A 33 13.10 1.46 8.87
N PRO A 34 14.00 2.16 9.59
CA PRO A 34 13.97 2.19 11.05
C PRO A 34 12.74 2.95 11.55
N ILE A 35 11.93 2.24 12.33
CA ILE A 35 10.73 2.74 13.03
C ILE A 35 10.77 2.08 14.41
N ALA A 36 10.73 2.87 15.47
CA ALA A 36 11.00 2.42 16.82
C ALA A 36 9.97 1.39 17.31
N ASP A 37 8.70 1.57 16.94
CA ASP A 37 7.63 0.67 17.34
C ASP A 37 6.63 0.45 16.20
N ALA A 38 7.10 -0.19 15.12
CA ALA A 38 6.29 -0.50 13.96
C ALA A 38 5.22 -1.57 14.29
N ARG A 39 3.95 -1.20 14.14
CA ARG A 39 2.79 -2.05 14.37
C ARG A 39 2.27 -2.63 13.07
N LYS A 40 1.05 -2.31 12.66
CA LYS A 40 0.48 -2.80 11.41
C LYS A 40 0.92 -1.93 10.24
N VAL A 41 1.08 -2.59 9.09
CA VAL A 41 1.39 -1.96 7.80
C VAL A 41 0.25 -2.20 6.82
N TYR A 42 -0.16 -1.14 6.14
CA TYR A 42 -1.03 -1.20 4.98
C TYR A 42 -0.27 -0.71 3.75
N VAL A 43 -0.30 -1.47 2.67
CA VAL A 43 0.37 -1.10 1.41
C VAL A 43 -0.69 -0.70 0.39
N ALA A 44 -0.58 0.52 -0.15
CA ALA A 44 -1.48 1.02 -1.18
C ALA A 44 -0.72 1.85 -2.22
N ARG A 45 -0.94 1.54 -3.50
CA ARG A 45 -0.30 2.24 -4.63
C ARG A 45 1.23 2.26 -4.47
N THR A 46 1.85 3.44 -4.40
CA THR A 46 3.31 3.57 -4.25
C THR A 46 3.73 3.90 -2.81
N TYR A 47 2.85 3.70 -1.81
CA TYR A 47 3.14 3.99 -0.41
C TYR A 47 2.83 2.80 0.52
N ALA A 48 3.61 2.68 1.58
CA ALA A 48 3.27 1.90 2.76
C ALA A 48 2.93 2.84 3.92
N TYR A 49 1.90 2.48 4.67
CA TYR A 49 1.37 3.22 5.81
C TYR A 49 1.56 2.36 7.04
N VAL A 50 2.41 2.78 7.96
CA VAL A 50 2.79 2.02 9.15
C VAL A 50 2.27 2.75 10.38
N ALA A 51 1.38 2.10 11.13
CA ALA A 51 1.04 2.56 12.47
C ALA A 51 2.26 2.35 13.39
N ALA A 52 2.69 3.38 14.10
CA ALA A 52 3.99 3.40 14.75
C ALA A 52 3.97 3.99 16.17
N LYS A 53 2.91 3.72 16.95
CA LYS A 53 2.76 4.21 18.32
C LYS A 53 3.02 5.72 18.42
N GLY A 54 4.01 6.14 19.22
CA GLY A 54 4.38 7.53 19.45
C GLY A 54 4.92 8.26 18.21
N GLU A 55 5.34 7.53 17.16
CA GLU A 55 5.70 8.14 15.87
C GLU A 55 4.46 8.40 14.98
N GLY A 56 3.27 8.03 15.44
CA GLY A 56 2.00 8.22 14.74
C GLY A 56 1.87 7.35 13.51
N LEU A 57 1.51 7.96 12.37
CA LEU A 57 1.46 7.30 11.08
C LEU A 57 2.75 7.60 10.29
N VAL A 58 3.56 6.57 10.07
CA VAL A 58 4.75 6.65 9.21
C VAL A 58 4.35 6.27 7.79
N ILE A 59 4.56 7.19 6.86
CA ILE A 59 4.29 6.98 5.43
C ILE A 59 5.64 6.76 4.73
N VAL A 60 5.77 5.67 4.00
CA VAL A 60 6.98 5.24 3.32
C VAL A 60 6.74 5.21 1.82
N ASP A 61 7.59 5.87 1.03
CA ASP A 61 7.65 5.69 -0.42
C ASP A 61 8.24 4.32 -0.73
N ILE A 62 7.46 3.52 -1.46
CA ILE A 62 7.81 2.15 -1.85
C ILE A 62 7.85 1.96 -3.36
N LYS A 63 7.96 3.05 -4.14
CA LYS A 63 8.08 2.99 -5.60
C LYS A 63 9.27 2.14 -6.04
N LYS A 64 10.36 2.18 -5.28
CA LYS A 64 11.52 1.29 -5.41
C LYS A 64 11.58 0.37 -4.18
N PRO A 65 11.00 -0.85 -4.23
CA PRO A 65 10.95 -1.73 -3.06
C PRO A 65 12.32 -2.15 -2.51
N GLU A 66 13.36 -2.11 -3.35
CA GLU A 66 14.74 -2.40 -2.95
C GLU A 66 15.43 -1.21 -2.26
N ALA A 67 14.84 -0.02 -2.33
CA ALA A 67 15.33 1.21 -1.72
C ALA A 67 14.16 2.07 -1.23
N PRO A 68 13.35 1.57 -0.26
CA PRO A 68 12.27 2.36 0.32
C PRO A 68 12.83 3.57 1.06
N ALA A 69 12.00 4.60 1.22
CA ALA A 69 12.37 5.78 1.99
C ALA A 69 11.18 6.32 2.78
N ILE A 70 11.43 6.86 3.97
CA ILE A 70 10.38 7.57 4.72
C ILE A 70 9.99 8.81 3.93
N TYR A 71 8.70 8.88 3.57
CA TYR A 71 8.11 10.06 2.96
C TYR A 71 7.79 11.10 4.04
N MET A 72 7.08 10.68 5.11
CA MET A 72 6.81 11.55 6.26
C MET A 72 6.40 10.75 7.51
N ARG A 73 6.48 11.43 8.66
CA ARG A 73 5.87 11.01 9.93
C ARG A 73 4.75 11.98 10.27
N TYR A 74 3.56 11.46 10.53
CA TYR A 74 2.40 12.28 10.82
C TYR A 74 1.83 11.96 12.20
N THR A 75 1.84 12.93 13.10
CA THR A 75 1.37 12.80 14.49
C THR A 75 0.11 13.62 14.79
N ALA A 76 -0.44 14.32 13.80
CA ALA A 76 -1.58 15.24 13.98
C ALA A 76 -1.38 16.22 15.14
N ASP A 77 -0.22 16.89 15.19
CA ASP A 77 0.19 17.80 16.28
C ASP A 77 0.17 17.11 17.66
N GLY A 78 0.66 15.87 17.71
CA GLY A 78 0.72 15.06 18.94
C GLY A 78 -0.61 14.40 19.33
N LYS A 79 -1.66 14.50 18.51
CA LYS A 79 -2.95 13.86 18.78
C LYS A 79 -2.96 12.38 18.40
N LEU A 80 -2.03 11.93 17.55
CA LEU A 80 -1.87 10.55 17.09
C LEU A 80 -0.54 10.01 17.62
N ASP A 81 -0.55 9.53 18.85
CA ASP A 81 0.64 9.10 19.61
C ASP A 81 0.53 7.64 20.13
N ASP A 82 -0.55 6.93 19.83
CA ASP A 82 -0.75 5.52 20.19
C ASP A 82 -1.27 4.71 19.00
N ALA A 83 -0.71 4.94 17.80
CA ALA A 83 -1.12 4.27 16.57
C ALA A 83 -0.82 2.76 16.60
N GLU A 84 -1.87 1.94 16.60
CA GLU A 84 -1.83 0.47 16.67
C GLU A 84 -2.09 -0.19 15.32
N ASP A 85 -3.06 0.33 14.56
CA ASP A 85 -3.46 -0.24 13.28
C ASP A 85 -3.90 0.84 12.30
N VAL A 86 -3.77 0.56 11.00
CA VAL A 86 -4.19 1.44 9.92
C VAL A 86 -4.78 0.66 8.76
N ILE A 87 -5.95 1.11 8.30
CA ILE A 87 -6.57 0.64 7.06
C ILE A 87 -6.75 1.82 6.12
N ILE A 88 -6.35 1.64 4.86
CA ILE A 88 -6.54 2.65 3.84
C ILE A 88 -7.78 2.35 3.02
N GLY A 89 -8.68 3.33 2.91
CA GLY A 89 -9.87 3.30 2.06
C GLY A 89 -9.84 4.41 1.02
N SER A 90 -10.51 4.19 -0.11
CA SER A 90 -10.64 5.19 -1.18
C SER A 90 -12.13 5.41 -1.46
N THR A 91 -12.52 6.67 -1.60
CA THR A 91 -13.88 7.06 -2.04
C THR A 91 -13.73 8.09 -3.14
N ASN A 92 -14.27 7.80 -4.33
CA ASN A 92 -14.01 8.56 -5.54
C ASN A 92 -12.50 8.79 -5.73
N ALA A 93 -12.06 10.05 -5.75
CA ALA A 93 -10.67 10.43 -5.91
C ALA A 93 -9.97 10.85 -4.61
N SER A 94 -10.57 10.56 -3.45
CA SER A 94 -9.98 10.82 -2.14
C SER A 94 -9.53 9.52 -1.48
N LEU A 95 -8.42 9.62 -0.76
CA LEU A 95 -7.83 8.52 0.00
C LEU A 95 -7.91 8.85 1.48
N PHE A 96 -8.30 7.88 2.31
CA PHE A 96 -8.46 8.04 3.74
C PHE A 96 -7.68 6.96 4.49
N ALA A 97 -7.09 7.32 5.63
CA ALA A 97 -6.56 6.38 6.60
C ALA A 97 -7.49 6.31 7.81
N TYR A 98 -7.94 5.12 8.14
CA TYR A 98 -8.64 4.83 9.38
C TYR A 98 -7.62 4.24 10.34
N VAL A 99 -7.34 4.96 11.41
CA VAL A 99 -6.28 4.61 12.36
C VAL A 99 -6.90 4.22 13.70
N ALA A 100 -6.57 3.04 14.18
CA ALA A 100 -6.78 2.65 15.56
C ALA A 100 -5.64 3.26 16.39
N ASP A 101 -5.98 4.25 17.21
CA ASP A 101 -5.05 5.06 17.99
C ASP A 101 -5.17 4.71 19.48
N GLY A 102 -5.13 3.39 19.77
CA GLY A 102 -5.01 2.84 21.11
C GLY A 102 -5.93 3.52 22.12
N ALA A 103 -5.34 4.08 23.18
CA ALA A 103 -6.06 4.75 24.26
C ALA A 103 -6.90 5.97 23.82
N ASN A 104 -6.58 6.59 22.68
CA ASN A 104 -7.28 7.75 22.15
C ASN A 104 -8.52 7.39 21.31
N GLY A 105 -8.69 6.11 20.98
CA GLY A 105 -9.79 5.61 20.15
C GLY A 105 -9.46 5.58 18.67
N MET A 106 -10.34 6.08 17.82
CA MET A 106 -10.21 6.01 16.36
C MET A 106 -10.00 7.39 15.74
N LYS A 107 -9.17 7.45 14.71
CA LYS A 107 -8.96 8.64 13.88
C LYS A 107 -9.22 8.36 12.42
N VAL A 108 -9.73 9.38 11.72
CA VAL A 108 -9.87 9.39 10.27
C VAL A 108 -8.99 10.51 9.73
N LEU A 109 -8.04 10.12 8.89
CA LEU A 109 -7.14 11.04 8.20
C LEU A 109 -7.53 11.11 6.74
N GLN A 110 -7.74 12.32 6.22
CA GLN A 110 -7.76 12.52 4.77
C GLN A 110 -6.32 12.54 4.30
N LEU A 111 -5.95 11.61 3.42
CA LEU A 111 -4.60 11.50 2.87
C LEU A 111 -4.45 12.27 1.55
N MET A 112 -5.56 12.55 0.88
CA MET A 112 -5.58 13.26 -0.39
C MET A 112 -7.00 13.76 -0.66
N SER A 113 -7.09 14.98 -1.17
CA SER A 113 -8.33 15.57 -1.67
C SER A 113 -8.06 16.47 -2.87
N PRO A 114 -9.08 16.73 -3.71
CA PRO A 114 -9.00 17.75 -4.75
C PRO A 114 -8.57 19.12 -4.21
N ASP A 115 -9.06 19.49 -3.03
CA ASP A 115 -8.83 20.80 -2.43
C ASP A 115 -7.41 20.94 -1.84
N SER A 116 -6.85 19.86 -1.28
CA SER A 116 -5.50 19.85 -0.69
C SER A 116 -4.40 19.70 -1.75
N GLN A 117 -4.73 19.25 -2.97
CA GLN A 117 -3.72 18.90 -3.96
C GLN A 117 -4.11 19.25 -5.42
N PRO A 118 -3.41 20.22 -6.03
CA PRO A 118 -3.43 20.41 -7.48
C PRO A 118 -2.98 19.13 -8.20
N ASN A 119 -3.62 18.77 -9.32
CA ASN A 119 -3.33 17.55 -10.12
C ASN A 119 -3.57 16.21 -9.39
N PHE A 120 -4.55 16.14 -8.47
CA PHE A 120 -4.89 14.91 -7.73
C PHE A 120 -5.33 13.71 -8.60
N TYR A 121 -5.67 13.92 -9.89
CA TYR A 121 -6.07 12.86 -10.83
C TYR A 121 -4.93 11.89 -11.21
N GLY A 122 -3.70 12.10 -10.72
CA GLY A 122 -2.59 11.17 -10.95
C GLY A 122 -2.78 9.81 -10.27
N PHE A 123 -2.20 8.76 -10.85
CA PHE A 123 -2.30 7.37 -10.34
C PHE A 123 -1.86 7.21 -8.88
N SER A 124 -0.91 8.03 -8.41
CA SER A 124 -0.40 7.99 -7.03
C SER A 124 0.11 9.37 -6.63
N ALA A 125 -0.80 10.32 -6.45
CA ALA A 125 -0.42 11.65 -5.97
C ALA A 125 0.19 11.58 -4.55
N PRO A 126 1.11 12.50 -4.19
CA PRO A 126 1.77 12.46 -2.88
C PRO A 126 0.79 12.66 -1.71
N PRO A 127 0.80 11.82 -0.67
CA PRO A 127 -0.16 11.93 0.42
C PRO A 127 0.07 13.20 1.26
N LYS A 128 -1.01 13.87 1.61
CA LYS A 128 -1.08 15.02 2.51
C LYS A 128 -2.07 14.71 3.64
N PRO A 129 -1.62 14.06 4.73
CA PRO A 129 -2.49 13.65 5.82
C PRO A 129 -3.04 14.84 6.61
N GLU A 130 -4.36 14.84 6.81
CA GLU A 130 -5.10 15.81 7.62
C GLU A 130 -6.07 15.07 8.54
N LEU A 131 -6.05 15.35 9.85
CA LEU A 131 -7.00 14.78 10.79
C LEU A 131 -8.36 15.46 10.62
N ILE A 132 -9.34 14.72 10.10
CA ILE A 132 -10.67 15.25 9.79
C ILE A 132 -11.77 14.75 10.73
N ALA A 133 -11.54 13.63 11.43
CA ALA A 133 -12.48 13.13 12.43
C ALA A 133 -11.77 12.27 13.48
N PHE A 134 -12.37 12.20 14.67
CA PHE A 134 -11.95 11.32 15.75
C PHE A 134 -13.17 10.83 16.54
N ALA A 135 -13.05 9.65 17.15
CA ALA A 135 -14.04 9.11 18.06
C ALA A 135 -13.35 8.35 19.20
N ARG A 136 -13.67 8.69 20.45
CA ARG A 136 -13.20 7.90 21.60
C ARG A 136 -13.94 6.57 21.67
N THR A 137 -13.21 5.52 22.01
CA THR A 137 -13.77 4.19 22.26
C THR A 137 -13.80 3.92 23.78
N ARG A 138 -14.63 2.97 24.22
CA ARG A 138 -14.72 2.61 25.66
C ARG A 138 -13.46 1.88 26.15
N GLN A 139 -12.78 1.20 25.24
CA GLN A 139 -11.54 0.45 25.45
C GLN A 139 -10.54 0.84 24.35
N PRO A 140 -9.23 0.62 24.54
CA PRO A 140 -8.23 0.95 23.53
C PRO A 140 -8.57 0.35 22.15
N ALA A 141 -8.47 1.17 21.10
CA ALA A 141 -8.64 0.72 19.73
C ALA A 141 -7.33 0.08 19.25
N LEU A 142 -7.31 -1.24 19.14
CA LEU A 142 -6.09 -2.00 18.83
C LEU A 142 -6.02 -2.49 17.38
N ALA A 143 -7.15 -2.53 16.69
CA ALA A 143 -7.25 -3.10 15.36
C ALA A 143 -8.37 -2.45 14.56
N MET A 144 -8.18 -2.40 13.24
CA MET A 144 -9.15 -1.93 12.28
C MET A 144 -9.59 -3.09 11.39
N SER A 145 -10.89 -3.38 11.36
CA SER A 145 -11.42 -4.33 10.39
C SER A 145 -11.57 -3.67 9.02
N LYS A 146 -11.11 -4.33 7.97
CA LYS A 146 -11.45 -3.98 6.59
C LYS A 146 -12.61 -4.83 6.10
N GLY A 147 -13.59 -4.20 5.45
CA GLY A 147 -14.63 -4.92 4.73
C GLY A 147 -14.07 -5.74 3.57
N LEU A 148 -14.86 -6.71 3.07
CA LEU A 148 -14.49 -7.50 1.89
C LEU A 148 -14.41 -6.57 0.66
N ASP A 149 -13.24 -6.54 0.01
CA ASP A 149 -13.10 -5.91 -1.31
C ASP A 149 -13.99 -6.69 -2.29
N ARG A 150 -15.09 -6.08 -2.73
CA ARG A 150 -15.97 -6.66 -3.75
C ARG A 150 -15.70 -5.97 -5.08
N ASP A 151 -15.40 -6.75 -6.11
CA ASP A 151 -15.43 -6.30 -7.50
C ASP A 151 -16.87 -5.93 -7.85
N ARG A 152 -17.22 -4.66 -7.66
CA ARG A 152 -18.49 -4.09 -8.10
C ARG A 152 -18.19 -3.17 -9.27
N ALA A 153 -18.71 -3.49 -10.44
CA ALA A 153 -18.91 -2.45 -11.44
C ALA A 153 -20.21 -1.71 -11.09
N VAL A 154 -20.20 -0.43 -11.40
CA VAL A 154 -21.38 0.43 -11.36
C VAL A 154 -21.61 0.98 -12.77
N ASP A 155 -22.86 1.16 -13.15
CA ASP A 155 -23.19 1.94 -14.35
C ASP A 155 -22.89 3.44 -14.13
N GLU A 156 -23.05 4.26 -15.17
CA GLU A 156 -22.81 5.71 -15.06
C GLU A 156 -23.78 6.42 -14.08
N SER A 157 -24.85 5.74 -13.67
CA SER A 157 -25.82 6.23 -12.68
C SER A 157 -25.52 5.76 -11.25
N GLY A 158 -24.43 4.98 -11.05
CA GLY A 158 -24.01 4.47 -9.75
C GLY A 158 -24.77 3.22 -9.29
N ASN A 159 -25.62 2.62 -10.14
CA ASN A 159 -26.29 1.37 -9.80
C ASN A 159 -25.30 0.21 -9.92
N GLN A 160 -25.39 -0.74 -9.00
CA GLN A 160 -24.56 -1.94 -9.05
C GLN A 160 -24.97 -2.78 -10.27
N ILE A 161 -24.02 -3.07 -11.16
CA ILE A 161 -24.23 -3.97 -12.30
C ILE A 161 -23.55 -5.33 -12.04
N ALA A 162 -24.16 -6.39 -12.55
CA ALA A 162 -23.52 -7.70 -12.57
C ALA A 162 -22.47 -7.73 -13.67
N ILE A 163 -21.19 -7.87 -13.30
CA ILE A 163 -20.14 -8.21 -14.27
C ILE A 163 -20.26 -9.72 -14.54
N LEU A 164 -21.05 -10.10 -15.54
CA LEU A 164 -21.02 -11.46 -16.07
C LEU A 164 -19.75 -11.58 -16.93
N GLY A 165 -18.71 -12.21 -16.37
CA GLY A 165 -17.50 -12.54 -17.13
C GLY A 165 -17.85 -13.38 -18.35
N ARG A 166 -17.23 -13.09 -19.50
CA ARG A 166 -17.20 -14.03 -20.65
C ARG A 166 -16.71 -15.39 -20.16
N LEU A 167 -17.22 -16.49 -20.74
CA LEU A 167 -16.59 -17.81 -20.62
C LEU A 167 -15.08 -17.67 -20.92
N GLY A 168 -14.24 -17.88 -19.89
CA GLY A 168 -12.78 -17.73 -19.96
C GLY A 168 -12.17 -16.53 -19.23
N ALA A 169 -12.96 -15.55 -18.77
CA ALA A 169 -12.48 -14.43 -17.96
C ALA A 169 -12.46 -14.80 -16.47
N ARG A 170 -11.43 -15.55 -16.04
CA ARG A 170 -11.12 -15.74 -14.62
C ARG A 170 -9.83 -14.99 -14.25
N PRO A 171 -9.61 -14.64 -12.97
CA PRO A 171 -8.29 -14.23 -12.52
C PRO A 171 -7.23 -15.25 -12.95
N PHE A 172 -6.06 -14.77 -13.35
CA PHE A 172 -4.94 -15.66 -13.67
C PHE A 172 -4.61 -16.53 -12.47
N ASN A 173 -4.35 -17.81 -12.73
CA ASN A 173 -3.78 -18.66 -11.70
C ASN A 173 -2.29 -18.32 -11.55
N ARG A 174 -1.68 -18.83 -10.49
CA ARG A 174 -0.27 -18.55 -10.19
C ARG A 174 0.67 -18.87 -11.36
N ALA A 175 0.52 -20.03 -11.99
CA ALA A 175 1.38 -20.45 -13.09
C ALA A 175 1.24 -19.55 -14.33
N GLU A 176 0.06 -18.98 -14.58
CA GLU A 176 -0.16 -18.01 -15.64
C GLU A 176 0.48 -16.66 -15.32
N MET A 177 0.34 -16.17 -14.08
CA MET A 177 0.99 -14.93 -13.65
C MET A 177 2.52 -15.05 -13.69
N GLU A 178 3.08 -16.17 -13.21
CA GLU A 178 4.53 -16.40 -13.18
C GLU A 178 5.14 -16.34 -14.58
N LYS A 179 4.47 -16.86 -15.61
CA LYS A 179 4.94 -16.74 -17.01
C LYS A 179 5.08 -15.30 -17.50
N MET A 180 4.47 -14.33 -16.84
CA MET A 180 4.56 -12.91 -17.21
C MET A 180 5.81 -12.21 -16.66
N PHE A 181 6.42 -12.74 -15.61
CA PHE A 181 7.55 -12.09 -14.93
C PHE A 181 8.71 -13.03 -14.56
N ILE A 182 8.57 -14.35 -14.75
CA ILE A 182 9.62 -15.34 -14.57
C ILE A 182 10.06 -15.84 -15.95
N GLY A 183 11.37 -15.79 -16.21
CA GLY A 183 11.99 -16.26 -17.43
C GLY A 183 12.05 -17.78 -17.51
N ALA A 184 12.41 -18.29 -18.70
CA ALA A 184 12.60 -19.73 -18.91
C ALA A 184 13.72 -20.32 -18.05
N ASP A 185 14.64 -19.49 -17.57
CA ASP A 185 15.72 -19.81 -16.63
C ASP A 185 15.29 -19.81 -15.16
N GLY A 186 14.01 -19.51 -14.88
CA GLY A 186 13.46 -19.43 -13.52
C GLY A 186 13.85 -18.18 -12.75
N GLN A 187 14.45 -17.19 -13.42
CA GLN A 187 14.79 -15.89 -12.84
C GLN A 187 13.72 -14.85 -13.14
N VAL A 188 13.67 -13.78 -12.34
CA VAL A 188 12.76 -12.67 -12.61
C VAL A 188 13.23 -11.92 -13.85
N TRP A 189 12.34 -11.71 -14.81
CA TRP A 189 12.57 -10.81 -15.94
C TRP A 189 12.74 -9.38 -15.42
N LYS A 190 13.87 -8.76 -15.76
CA LYS A 190 14.17 -7.36 -15.44
C LYS A 190 14.36 -6.57 -16.72
N VAL A 191 14.01 -5.29 -16.65
CA VAL A 191 14.30 -4.30 -17.70
C VAL A 191 15.21 -3.24 -17.13
N ASP A 192 16.01 -2.63 -17.99
CA ASP A 192 16.83 -1.47 -17.66
C ASP A 192 16.09 -0.21 -18.15
N ASP A 193 16.07 0.84 -17.32
CA ASP A 193 15.48 2.13 -17.70
C ASP A 193 16.35 2.86 -18.74
N THR A 194 17.62 2.47 -18.90
CA THR A 194 18.49 2.98 -19.95
C THR A 194 18.05 2.42 -21.31
N VAL A 195 17.72 3.34 -22.23
CA VAL A 195 17.32 2.96 -23.58
C VAL A 195 18.53 2.34 -24.29
N ASN A 196 18.45 1.04 -24.56
CA ASN A 196 19.44 0.32 -25.34
C ASN A 196 18.84 -0.12 -26.68
N MET A 197 19.27 0.52 -27.77
CA MET A 197 18.83 0.22 -29.12
C MET A 197 19.33 -1.15 -29.64
N ALA A 198 20.27 -1.81 -28.97
CA ALA A 198 20.70 -3.17 -29.33
C ALA A 198 19.59 -4.22 -29.13
N ASN A 199 18.66 -3.96 -28.21
CA ASN A 199 17.49 -4.82 -27.96
C ASN A 199 16.23 -4.35 -28.72
N TRP A 200 16.36 -3.31 -29.56
CA TRP A 200 15.25 -2.79 -30.33
C TRP A 200 14.91 -3.76 -31.47
N SER A 201 13.71 -4.34 -31.41
CA SER A 201 13.15 -5.11 -32.52
C SER A 201 12.13 -4.24 -33.26
N PRO A 202 12.41 -3.78 -34.49
CA PRO A 202 11.38 -3.15 -35.30
C PRO A 202 10.22 -4.12 -35.51
N ARG A 203 8.99 -3.59 -35.57
CA ARG A 203 7.83 -4.38 -36.00
C ARG A 203 8.12 -4.94 -37.40
N ARG A 204 8.04 -6.26 -37.55
CA ARG A 204 7.96 -6.93 -38.85
C ARG A 204 6.59 -6.69 -39.48
#